data_AF-A0A2V2QHA5-F1
#
_entry.id   AF-A0A2V2QHA5-F1
#
_cell.length_a   1.000
_cell.length_b   1.000
_cell.length_c   1.000
_cell.angle_alpha   90.00
_cell.angle_beta   90.00
_cell.angle_gamma   90.00
#
_symmetry.space_group_name_H-M   'P 1'
#
loop_
_entity.id
_entity.type
_entity.pdbx_description
1 polymer ?
#
loop_
_entity_poly.entity_id
_entity_poly.type
_entity_poly.pdbx_seq_one_letter_code
_entity_poly.pdbx_strand_id
1 'polypeptide(L)' 'MTVRVTLVSPALNAALREARFDGDASLDRAGERAARAAASAVPRAGLVLNGPSLRCRETAAALGL' A
#
# COMPACT_ATOMS: atom_id res chain seq x y z
N MET A 1 -25.12 13.30 7.13
CA MET A 1 -23.69 13.42 6.76
C MET A 1 -23.20 12.05 6.34
N THR A 2 -22.46 11.94 5.23
CA THR A 2 -21.96 10.65 4.71
C THR A 2 -20.45 10.72 4.62
N VAL A 3 -19.76 9.72 5.16
CA VAL A 3 -18.30 9.57 5.06
C VAL A 3 -18.01 8.45 4.08
N ARG A 4 -17.01 8.64 3.22
CA ARG A 4 -16.47 7.60 2.35
C ARG A 4 -15.09 7.21 2.82
N VAL A 5 -14.85 5.91 2.92
CA VAL A 5 -13.57 5.33 3.34
C VAL A 5 -13.10 4.40 2.22
N THR A 6 -11.83 4.56 1.81
CA THR A 6 -11.17 3.66 0.87
C THR A 6 -10.13 2.84 1.62
N LEU A 7 -10.24 1.52 1.54
CA LEU A 7 -9.29 0.59 2.15
C LEU A 7 -8.38 0.03 1.06
N VAL A 8 -7.07 0.10 1.30
CA VAL A 8 -6.05 -0.35 0.36
C VAL A 8 -5.14 -1.34 1.09
N SER A 9 -4.98 -2.54 0.53
CA SER A 9 -3.99 -3.50 1.01
C SER A 9 -2.58 -3.06 0.60
N PRO A 10 -1.53 -3.33 1.39
CA PRO A 10 -0.16 -3.07 0.96
C PRO A 10 0.16 -3.84 -0.33
N ALA A 11 1.01 -3.27 -1.17
CA ALA A 11 1.49 -3.91 -2.38
C ALA A 11 2.31 -5.17 -2.05
N LEU A 12 2.49 -6.03 -3.06
CA LEU A 12 3.17 -7.31 -2.86
C LEU A 12 4.64 -7.12 -2.46
N ASN A 13 5.09 -8.00 -1.57
CA ASN A 13 6.49 -8.27 -1.32
C ASN A 13 6.82 -9.74 -1.67
N ALA A 14 8.11 -10.09 -1.60
CA ALA A 14 8.55 -11.45 -1.92
C ALA A 14 7.87 -12.51 -1.04
N ALA A 15 7.71 -12.22 0.26
CA ALA A 15 7.07 -13.12 1.20
C ALA A 15 5.64 -13.51 0.84
N LEU A 16 4.84 -12.52 0.46
CA LEU A 16 3.45 -12.73 0.11
C LEU A 16 3.33 -13.56 -1.18
N ARG A 17 4.27 -13.43 -2.13
CA ARG A 17 4.33 -14.31 -3.31
C ARG A 17 4.71 -15.74 -2.97
N GLU A 18 5.60 -15.90 -2.01
CA GLU A 18 6.09 -17.20 -1.54
C GLU A 18 5.13 -17.86 -0.54
N ALA A 19 3.98 -17.25 -0.26
CA ALA A 19 3.00 -17.69 0.72
C ALA A 19 3.60 -17.94 2.12
N ARG A 20 4.58 -17.11 2.52
CA ARG A 20 5.20 -17.18 3.84
C ARG A 20 4.77 -16.03 4.74
N PHE A 21 4.84 -16.28 6.05
CA PHE A 21 4.87 -15.20 7.01
C PHE A 21 6.21 -14.49 6.95
N ASP A 22 6.17 -13.18 7.13
CA ASP A 22 7.33 -12.33 7.22
C ASP A 22 7.12 -11.29 8.32
N GLY A 23 8.21 -10.71 8.80
CA GLY A 23 8.18 -9.56 9.67
C GLY A 23 7.86 -8.29 8.89
N ASP A 24 8.68 -7.25 9.08
CA ASP A 24 8.45 -5.93 8.48
C ASP A 24 9.19 -5.73 7.15
N ALA A 25 9.12 -6.72 6.26
CA ALA A 25 9.82 -6.66 4.98
C ALA A 25 9.22 -5.62 4.04
N SER A 26 10.13 -4.95 3.33
CA SER A 26 9.85 -3.95 2.28
C SER A 26 9.09 -4.56 1.10
N LEU A 27 8.47 -3.70 0.29
CA LEU A 27 7.89 -4.06 -1.00
C LEU A 27 8.96 -4.68 -1.92
N ASP A 28 8.50 -5.57 -2.81
CA ASP A 28 9.36 -5.95 -3.92
C ASP A 28 9.20 -4.95 -5.08
N ARG A 29 10.16 -4.93 -6.01
CA ARG A 29 10.17 -3.98 -7.13
C ARG A 29 8.90 -4.02 -7.98
N ALA A 30 8.26 -5.18 -8.12
CA ALA A 30 7.01 -5.28 -8.88
C ALA A 30 5.82 -4.74 -8.07
N GLY A 31 5.79 -4.96 -6.75
CA GLY A 31 4.84 -4.34 -5.84
C GLY A 31 4.91 -2.82 -5.89
N GLU A 32 6.11 -2.25 -5.80
CA GLU A 32 6.29 -0.80 -5.91
C GLU A 32 5.80 -0.23 -7.25
N ARG A 33 6.12 -0.90 -8.38
CA ARG A 33 5.66 -0.47 -9.71
C ARG A 33 4.14 -0.52 -9.82
N ALA A 34 3.51 -1.57 -9.29
CA ALA A 34 2.06 -1.71 -9.28
C ALA A 34 1.40 -0.61 -8.44
N ALA A 35 1.95 -0.28 -7.27
CA ALA A 35 1.46 0.82 -6.44
C ALA A 35 1.54 2.16 -7.18
N ARG A 36 2.70 2.50 -7.77
CA ARG A 36 2.85 3.73 -8.56
C ARG A 36 1.85 3.81 -9.72
N ALA A 37 1.62 2.70 -10.42
CA ALA A 37 0.65 2.64 -11.52
C ALA A 37 -0.80 2.83 -11.05
N ALA A 38 -1.12 2.44 -9.82
CA ALA A 38 -2.47 2.57 -9.25
C ALA A 38 -2.75 3.95 -8.63
N ALA A 39 -1.74 4.81 -8.46
CA ALA A 39 -1.87 6.09 -7.76
C ALA A 39 -3.02 6.96 -8.29
N SER A 40 -3.18 7.06 -9.62
CA SER A 40 -4.25 7.86 -10.23
C SER A 40 -5.65 7.29 -10.03
N ALA A 41 -5.78 6.03 -9.64
CA ALA A 41 -7.06 5.38 -9.36
C ALA A 41 -7.50 5.55 -7.90
N VAL A 42 -6.62 6.01 -7.01
CA VAL A 42 -6.97 6.22 -5.60
C VAL A 42 -7.72 7.56 -5.44
N PRO A 43 -8.93 7.55 -4.86
CA PRO A 43 -9.66 8.79 -4.59
C PRO A 43 -8.88 9.70 -3.65
N ARG A 44 -8.97 11.01 -3.87
CA ARG A 44 -8.43 11.99 -2.91
C ARG A 44 -9.15 11.87 -1.57
N ALA A 45 -8.39 11.88 -0.49
CA ALA A 45 -8.89 11.83 0.88
C ALA A 45 -8.37 13.04 1.68
N GLY A 46 -9.20 13.56 2.58
CA GLY A 46 -8.78 14.62 3.51
C GLY A 46 -7.97 14.10 4.71
N LEU A 47 -8.05 12.80 4.99
CA LEU A 47 -7.27 12.12 6.01
C LEU A 47 -6.71 10.83 5.42
N VAL A 48 -5.41 10.64 5.54
CA VAL A 48 -4.70 9.42 5.15
C VAL A 48 -4.10 8.79 6.40
N LEU A 49 -4.33 7.49 6.56
CA LEU A 49 -3.73 6.68 7.61
C LEU A 49 -3.09 5.46 6.96
N ASN A 50 -1.97 5.00 7.52
CA ASN A 50 -1.33 3.75 7.15
C ASN A 50 -1.04 2.90 8.39
N GLY A 51 -0.96 1.58 8.19
CA GLY A 51 -0.50 0.68 9.25
C GLY A 51 0.99 0.85 9.54
N PRO A 52 1.46 0.45 10.75
CA PRO A 52 2.83 0.73 11.20
C PRO A 52 3.92 -0.06 10.47
N SER A 53 3.58 -1.07 9.65
CA SER A 53 4.54 -1.85 8.89
C SER A 53 5.13 -1.07 7.71
N LEU A 54 6.41 -1.30 7.41
CA LEU A 54 7.16 -0.75 6.29
C LEU A 54 6.41 -0.89 4.95
N ARG A 55 5.91 -2.07 4.61
CA ARG A 55 5.13 -2.29 3.37
C ARG A 55 3.89 -1.39 3.25
N CYS A 56 3.25 -1.03 4.36
CA CYS A 56 2.11 -0.11 4.34
C CYS A 56 2.56 1.33 4.08
N ARG A 57 3.64 1.76 4.74
CA ARG A 57 4.23 3.09 4.54
C ARG A 57 4.73 3.27 3.10
N GLU A 58 5.44 2.28 2.57
CA GLU A 58 5.97 2.31 1.20
C GLU A 58 4.86 2.28 0.15
N THR A 59 3.80 1.52 0.39
CA THR A 59 2.62 1.52 -0.50
C THR A 59 1.95 2.90 -0.50
N ALA A 60 1.74 3.51 0.68
CA ALA A 60 1.17 4.86 0.78
C ALA A 60 2.03 5.90 0.05
N ALA A 61 3.35 5.87 0.28
CA ALA A 61 4.30 6.74 -0.42
C ALA A 61 4.27 6.56 -1.94
N ALA A 62 4.20 5.31 -2.43
CA ALA A 62 4.13 5.01 -3.85
C ALA A 62 2.79 5.44 -4.49
N LEU A 63 1.71 5.50 -3.72
CA LEU A 63 0.41 6.02 -4.14
C LEU A 63 0.31 7.55 -4.03
N GLY A 64 1.28 8.21 -3.40
CA GLY A 64 1.26 9.65 -3.14
C GLY A 64 0.26 10.07 -2.07
N LEU A 65 0.02 9.19 -1.07
CA LEU A 65 -0.88 9.42 0.05
C LEU A 65 -0.14 9.84 1.33
#